data_AF-A0A1I4YMQ7-F1
#
_entry.id   AF-A0A1I4YMQ7-F1
#
_cell.length_a   1.000
_cell.length_b   1.000
_cell.length_c   1.000
_cell.angle_alpha   90.00
_cell.angle_beta   90.00
_cell.angle_gamma   90.00
#
_symmetry.space_group_name_H-M   'P 1'
#
loop_
_entity.id
_entity.type
_entity.pdbx_description
1 polymer ?
#
loop_
_entity_poly.entity_id
_entity_poly.type
_entity_poly.pdbx_seq_one_letter_code
_entity_poly.pdbx_strand_id
1 'polypeptide(L)'
;MSGLDSHITRCLDCRASIVWATTGKGNQMPLDAEPVSAGNVLLSVDRKGVHAGVLGPNQAAGARDRSQPLYQHHRLSCPHSHKWARRR
;
A
#
# COMPACT_ATOMS: atom_id res chain seq x y z
N MET A 1 6.03 13.28 12.29
CA MET A 1 6.91 12.87 11.18
C MET A 1 6.62 11.41 10.92
N SER A 2 5.90 11.11 9.84
CA SER A 2 5.41 9.77 9.54
C SER A 2 6.58 8.85 9.25
N GLY A 3 6.77 7.78 10.04
CA GLY A 3 7.87 6.83 9.84
C GLY A 3 7.81 6.03 8.53
N LEU A 4 6.84 6.33 7.66
CA LEU A 4 6.65 5.71 6.35
C LEU A 4 7.75 6.10 5.36
N ASP A 5 8.28 7.32 5.45
CA ASP A 5 9.20 7.89 4.45
C ASP A 5 10.49 7.08 4.31
N SER A 6 10.99 6.53 5.42
CA SER A 6 12.17 5.65 5.46
C SER A 6 11.96 4.29 4.77
N HIS A 7 10.72 3.96 4.40
CA HIS A 7 10.34 2.71 3.73
C HIS A 7 9.90 2.91 2.28
N ILE A 8 9.98 4.15 1.76
CA ILE A 8 9.67 4.44 0.37
C ILE A 8 10.82 3.96 -0.52
N THR A 9 10.47 3.18 -1.54
CA THR A 9 11.36 2.78 -2.62
C THR A 9 10.73 3.11 -3.97
N ARG A 10 11.43 2.82 -5.07
CA ARG A 10 10.90 3.00 -6.43
C ARG A 10 10.50 1.68 -7.05
N CYS A 11 9.34 1.69 -7.71
CA CYS A 11 8.95 0.61 -8.60
C CYS A 11 10.00 0.42 -9.71
N LEU A 12 10.45 -0.82 -9.91
CA LEU A 12 11.48 -1.12 -10.91
C LEU A 12 11.01 -0.94 -12.35
N ASP A 13 9.70 -0.96 -12.59
CA ASP A 13 9.11 -0.85 -13.93
C ASP A 13 8.70 0.58 -14.26
N CYS A 14 7.85 1.22 -13.43
CA CYS A 14 7.31 2.56 -13.70
C CYS A 14 8.03 3.68 -12.94
N ARG A 15 8.97 3.36 -12.04
CA ARG A 15 9.75 4.30 -11.21
C ARG A 15 8.93 5.12 -10.19
N ALA A 16 7.63 4.90 -10.08
CA ALA A 16 6.79 5.52 -9.06
C ALA A 16 7.24 5.14 -7.64
N SER A 17 6.98 6.03 -6.68
CA SER A 17 7.24 5.79 -5.26
C SER A 17 6.26 4.75 -4.72
N ILE A 18 6.80 3.71 -4.09
CA ILE A 18 6.03 2.62 -3.49
C ILE A 18 6.52 2.33 -2.09
N VAL A 19 5.65 1.73 -1.28
CA VAL A 19 5.99 1.16 0.03
C VAL A 19 5.75 -0.34 -0.03
N TRP A 20 6.71 -1.12 0.46
CA TRP A 20 6.54 -2.56 0.67
C TRP A 20 6.04 -2.81 2.08
N ALA A 21 4.83 -3.35 2.18
CA ALA A 21 4.18 -3.65 3.44
C ALA A 21 3.94 -5.16 3.59
N THR A 22 3.87 -5.63 4.82
CA THR A 22 3.57 -7.03 5.13
C THR A 22 2.10 -7.15 5.53
N THR A 23 1.35 -8.02 4.86
CA THR A 23 -0.04 -8.32 5.26
C THR A 23 -0.07 -9.13 6.56
N GLY A 24 -1.23 -9.20 7.22
CA GLY A 24 -1.41 -10.06 8.40
C GLY A 24 -1.16 -11.56 8.15
N LYS A 25 -1.07 -11.99 6.89
CA LYS A 25 -0.70 -13.36 6.48
C LYS A 25 0.79 -13.53 6.15
N GLY A 26 1.62 -12.50 6.38
CA GLY A 26 3.06 -12.52 6.09
C GLY A 26 3.43 -12.24 4.61
N ASN A 27 2.47 -12.04 3.72
CA ASN A 27 2.76 -11.75 2.32
C ASN A 27 3.19 -10.28 2.13
N GLN A 28 4.20 -10.07 1.30
CA GLN A 28 4.62 -8.75 0.84
C GLN A 28 3.57 -8.15 -0.10
N MET A 29 3.26 -6.88 0.10
CA MET A 29 2.27 -6.12 -0.66
C MET A 29 2.86 -4.77 -1.08
N PRO A 30 2.98 -4.50 -2.38
CA PRO A 30 3.40 -3.21 -2.91
C PRO A 30 2.23 -2.23 -2.86
N LEU A 31 2.42 -1.08 -2.22
CA LEU A 31 1.43 -0.01 -2.12
C LEU A 31 1.96 1.26 -2.75
N ASP A 32 1.08 2.08 -3.31
CA ASP A 32 1.43 3.46 -3.67
C ASP A 32 1.89 4.20 -2.41
N ALA A 33 2.96 5.00 -2.52
CA ALA A 33 3.45 5.76 -1.37
C ALA A 33 2.51 6.91 -0.97
N GLU A 34 1.71 7.41 -1.90
CA GLU A 34 0.70 8.43 -1.64
C GLU A 34 -0.67 7.81 -1.36
N PRO A 35 -1.41 8.33 -0.36
CA PRO A 35 -2.77 7.87 -0.10
C PRO A 35 -3.71 8.31 -1.22
N VAL A 36 -4.74 7.50 -1.46
CA VAL A 36 -5.77 7.74 -2.48
C VAL A 36 -7.16 7.63 -1.86
N SER A 37 -8.08 8.49 -2.28
CA SER A 37 -9.46 8.49 -1.76
C SER A 37 -10.19 7.17 -2.01
N ALA A 38 -9.90 6.52 -3.15
CA ALA A 38 -10.45 5.22 -3.51
C ALA A 38 -9.72 4.02 -2.86
N GLY A 39 -8.64 4.26 -2.11
CA GLY A 39 -7.84 3.22 -1.45
C GLY A 39 -8.63 2.41 -0.42
N ASN A 40 -8.12 1.25 -0.06
CA ASN A 40 -8.72 0.36 0.93
C ASN A 40 -7.69 -0.30 1.87
N VAL A 41 -6.46 0.20 1.88
CA VAL A 41 -5.39 -0.34 2.71
C VAL A 41 -5.00 0.69 3.76
N LEU A 42 -5.03 0.30 5.03
CA LEU A 42 -4.40 1.05 6.10
C LEU A 42 -2.96 0.58 6.29
N LEU A 43 -2.07 1.53 6.58
CA LEU A 43 -0.69 1.26 6.93
C LEU A 43 -0.45 1.53 8.41
N SER A 44 0.27 0.62 9.06
CA SER A 44 0.88 0.84 10.37
C SER A 44 2.37 0.58 10.29
N VAL A 45 3.16 1.33 11.07
CA VAL A 45 4.62 1.18 11.14
C VAL A 45 4.97 0.80 12.56
N ASP A 46 5.74 -0.28 12.71
CA ASP A 46 6.30 -0.70 13.99
C ASP A 46 7.79 -1.09 13.84
N ARG A 47 8.38 -1.63 14.92
CA ARG A 47 9.80 -2.06 14.93
C ARG A 47 10.12 -3.18 13.92
N LYS A 48 9.11 -3.90 13.42
CA LYS A 48 9.26 -4.98 12.43
C LYS A 48 9.07 -4.49 10.99
N GLY A 49 8.65 -3.24 10.80
CA GLY A 49 8.49 -2.61 9.50
C GLY A 49 7.06 -2.11 9.25
N VAL A 50 6.69 -2.06 7.98
CA VAL A 50 5.39 -1.56 7.53
C VAL A 50 4.40 -2.72 7.37
N HIS A 51 3.22 -2.59 7.96
CA HIS A 51 2.16 -3.59 7.91
C HIS A 51 0.93 -3.06 7.18
N ALA A 52 0.30 -3.93 6.39
CA ALA A 52 -0.89 -3.62 5.60
C ALA A 52 -2.14 -4.29 6.20
N GLY A 53 -3.13 -3.46 6.54
CA GLY A 53 -4.49 -3.88 6.86
C GLY A 53 -5.42 -3.63 5.67
N VAL A 54 -5.85 -4.69 4.98
CA VAL A 54 -6.81 -4.58 3.87
C VAL A 54 -8.22 -4.50 4.46
N LEU A 55 -8.92 -3.42 4.14
CA LEU A 55 -10.27 -3.15 4.63
C LEU A 55 -11.33 -3.64 3.64
N GLY A 56 -12.41 -4.21 4.17
CA GLY A 56 -13.64 -4.44 3.42
C GLY A 56 -14.39 -3.14 3.11
N PRO A 57 -15.41 -3.15 2.24
CA PRO A 57 -16.10 -1.94 1.78
C PRO A 57 -16.61 -1.02 2.89
N ASN A 58 -17.31 -1.58 3.88
CA ASN A 58 -17.87 -0.79 5.00
C ASN A 58 -16.77 -0.24 5.92
N GLN A 59 -15.69 -0.99 6.12
CA GLN A 59 -14.55 -0.54 6.92
C GLN A 59 -13.79 0.59 6.21
N ALA A 60 -13.60 0.47 4.90
CA ALA A 60 -12.97 1.51 4.09
C ALA A 60 -13.83 2.79 4.07
N ALA A 61 -15.15 2.68 3.95
CA ALA A 61 -16.07 3.82 4.08
C ALA A 61 -15.89 4.52 5.45
N GLY A 62 -15.97 3.78 6.55
CA GLY A 62 -15.78 4.36 7.88
C GLY A 62 -14.38 4.93 8.13
N ALA A 63 -13.34 4.39 7.47
CA ALA A 63 -12.00 4.96 7.54
C ALA A 63 -11.91 6.29 6.79
N ARG A 64 -12.56 6.41 5.62
CA ARG A 64 -12.67 7.67 4.87
C ARG A 64 -13.46 8.73 5.63
N ASP A 65 -14.57 8.34 6.27
CA ASP A 65 -15.37 9.26 7.09
C ASP A 65 -14.55 9.84 8.25
N ARG A 66 -13.58 9.07 8.76
CA ARG A 66 -12.61 9.51 9.77
C ARG A 66 -11.37 10.18 9.20
N SER A 67 -11.35 10.51 7.90
CA SER A 67 -10.21 11.11 7.20
C SER A 67 -8.91 10.32 7.37
N GLN A 68 -8.99 9.00 7.51
CA GLN A 68 -7.79 8.16 7.59
C GLN A 68 -7.14 8.04 6.20
N PRO A 69 -5.81 8.14 6.10
CA PRO A 69 -5.12 7.94 4.84
C PRO A 69 -5.25 6.47 4.42
N LEU A 70 -5.90 6.25 3.28
CA LEU A 70 -6.01 4.93 2.67
C LEU A 70 -5.10 4.83 1.47
N TYR A 71 -4.45 3.69 1.34
CA TYR A 71 -3.54 3.38 0.25
C TYR A 71 -4.17 2.32 -0.66
N GLN A 72 -3.59 2.15 -1.83
CA GLN A 72 -4.00 1.12 -2.77
C GLN A 72 -2.82 0.25 -3.18
N HIS A 73 -3.14 -0.96 -3.61
CA HIS A 73 -2.17 -1.87 -4.17
C HIS A 73 -1.57 -1.30 -5.46
N HIS A 74 -0.25 -1.08 -5.51
CA HIS A 74 0.43 -0.39 -6.62
C HIS A 74 0.20 -1.06 -7.99
N ARG A 75 -0.06 -2.38 -8.01
CA ARG A 75 -0.46 -3.09 -9.24
C ARG A 75 -1.68 -2.49 -9.95
N LEU A 76 -2.55 -1.75 -9.24
CA LEU A 76 -3.73 -1.09 -9.82
C LEU A 76 -3.38 0.22 -10.54
N SER A 77 -2.36 0.96 -10.06
CA SER A 77 -1.88 2.20 -10.67
C SER A 77 -0.73 2.00 -11.65
N CYS A 78 0.01 0.89 -11.54
CA CYS A 78 1.19 0.64 -12.36
C CYS A 78 0.82 0.32 -13.82
N PRO A 79 1.30 1.10 -14.81
CA PRO A 79 1.05 0.83 -16.24
C PRO A 79 1.71 -0.48 -16.72
N HIS A 80 2.66 -1.01 -15.94
CA HIS A 80 3.37 -2.26 -16.23
C HIS A 80 2.93 -3.43 -15.32
N SER A 81 1.74 -3.34 -14.73
CA SER A 81 1.18 -4.35 -13.80
C SER A 81 1.20 -5.78 -14.33
N HIS A 82 1.08 -5.98 -15.65
CA HIS A 82 1.17 -7.29 -16.30
C HIS A 82 2.51 -8.00 -16.06
N LYS A 83 3.61 -7.26 -15.83
CA LYS A 83 4.95 -7.82 -15.53
C LYS A 83 5.05 -8.42 -14.12
N TRP A 84 4.07 -8.11 -13.25
CA TRP A 84 4.02 -8.57 -11.85
C TRP A 84 3.30 -9.91 -11.73
N ALA A 85 2.47 -10.27 -12.71
CA ALA A 85 1.76 -11.54 -12.77
C ALA A 85 2.69 -12.75 -13.03
N ARG A 86 3.88 -12.50 -13.57
CA ARG A 86 4.74 -13.53 -14.20
C ARG A 86 5.97 -13.92 -13.39
N ARG A 87 6.15 -13.39 -12.17
CA ARG A 87 7.25 -13.76 -11.27
C ARG A 87 6.66 -14.58 -10.12
N ARG A 88 6.48 -15.88 -10.33
CA ARG A 88 6.07 -16.85 -9.32
C ARG A 88 7.12 -17.94 -9.24
#